data_AF-A0A2N2GJL0-F1
#
_entry.id   AF-A0A2N2GJL0-F1
#
_cell.length_a   1.000
_cell.length_b   1.000
_cell.length_c   1.000
_cell.angle_alpha   90.00
_cell.angle_beta   90.00
_cell.angle_gamma   90.00
#
_symmetry.space_group_name_H-M   'P 1'
#
loop_
_entity.id
_entity.type
_entity.pdbx_description
1 polymer ?
#
loop_
_entity_poly.entity_id
_entity_poly.type
_entity_poly.pdbx_seq_one_letter_code
_entity_poly.pdbx_strand_id
1 'polypeptide(L)'
;MKTQAKEKSTGFTLIEVIITLVVAAIVGTMMFTTLGSSLTKSSDPFFRMQTSLGLQRVMENFVTANEKYYAGDLPGLRAAIAGVSPVPVNGNEGATLTNSFGTYTIVENRFIKFVSNMEETAGASDPQNLLKVTIKNSNNETLTYIFAG
;
A
#
# COMPACT_ATOMS: atom_id res chain seq x y z
N MET A 1 0.03 -41.18 -76.92
CA MET A 1 1.03 -41.24 -75.83
C MET A 1 0.59 -40.28 -74.73
N LYS A 2 0.28 -40.77 -73.53
CA LYS A 2 -0.08 -39.94 -72.37
C LYS A 2 1.05 -40.06 -71.35
N THR A 3 1.81 -38.99 -71.15
CA THR A 3 2.92 -38.93 -70.20
C THR A 3 2.36 -38.57 -68.83
N GLN A 4 2.38 -39.52 -67.90
CA GLN A 4 1.95 -39.31 -66.52
C GLN A 4 3.00 -38.44 -65.80
N ALA A 5 2.58 -37.31 -65.24
CA ALA A 5 3.44 -36.49 -64.37
C ALA A 5 3.59 -37.17 -63.01
N LYS A 6 4.84 -37.38 -62.58
CA LYS A 6 5.17 -38.03 -61.31
C LYS A 6 5.15 -36.98 -60.20
N GLU A 7 4.10 -36.97 -59.39
CA GLU A 7 4.01 -36.21 -58.14
C GLU A 7 5.15 -36.63 -57.20
N LYS A 8 6.01 -35.69 -56.81
CA LYS A 8 7.15 -35.92 -55.93
C LYS A 8 6.66 -35.81 -54.48
N SER A 9 6.45 -36.93 -53.80
CA SER A 9 6.10 -36.93 -52.37
C SER A 9 7.32 -36.51 -51.54
N THR A 10 7.45 -35.20 -51.29
CA THR A 10 8.45 -34.66 -50.37
C THR A 10 7.93 -34.79 -48.95
N GLY A 11 8.41 -35.80 -48.22
CA GLY A 11 8.18 -35.93 -46.78
C GLY A 11 9.10 -35.02 -45.98
N PHE A 12 8.77 -34.81 -44.70
CA PHE A 12 9.61 -34.09 -43.76
C PHE A 12 10.96 -34.79 -43.54
N THR A 13 12.04 -34.02 -43.52
CA THR A 13 13.37 -34.55 -43.16
C THR A 13 13.50 -34.65 -41.64
N LEU A 14 14.25 -35.64 -41.15
CA LEU A 14 14.51 -35.81 -39.71
C LEU A 14 15.10 -34.53 -39.10
N ILE A 15 16.01 -33.87 -39.83
CA ILE A 15 16.67 -32.65 -39.37
C ILE A 15 15.70 -31.47 -39.28
N GLU A 16 14.75 -31.34 -40.20
CA GLU A 16 13.72 -30.29 -40.16
C GLU A 16 12.78 -30.45 -38.96
N VAL A 17 12.40 -31.68 -38.63
CA VAL A 17 11.60 -31.99 -37.43
C VAL A 17 12.36 -31.61 -36.15
N ILE A 18 13.67 -31.91 -36.09
CA ILE A 18 14.50 -31.56 -34.93
C ILE A 18 14.62 -30.03 -34.81
N ILE A 19 14.91 -29.33 -35.92
CA ILE A 19 15.08 -27.87 -35.91
C ILE A 19 13.78 -27.17 -35.51
N THR A 20 12.64 -27.59 -36.05
CA THR A 20 11.33 -26.99 -35.72
C THR A 20 10.95 -27.20 -34.27
N LEU A 21 11.23 -28.38 -33.69
CA LEU A 21 11.01 -28.64 -32.27
C LEU A 21 11.92 -27.78 -31.38
N VAL A 22 13.18 -27.60 -31.75
CA VAL A 22 14.13 -26.75 -30.99
C VAL A 22 13.70 -25.29 -31.05
N VAL A 23 13.33 -24.78 -32.21
CA VAL A 23 12.84 -23.40 -32.37
C VAL A 23 11.54 -23.19 -31.58
N ALA A 24 10.60 -24.15 -31.65
CA ALA A 24 9.36 -24.09 -30.87
C ALA A 24 9.63 -24.08 -29.36
N ALA A 25 10.59 -24.87 -28.86
CA ALA A 25 10.99 -24.87 -27.45
C ALA A 25 11.60 -23.53 -27.01
N ILE A 26 12.47 -22.93 -27.83
CA ILE A 26 13.07 -21.63 -27.53
C ILE A 26 11.98 -20.55 -27.47
N VAL A 27 11.09 -20.50 -28.46
CA VAL A 27 10.00 -19.51 -28.48
C VAL A 27 9.03 -19.73 -27.30
N GLY A 28 8.67 -20.98 -27.01
CA GLY A 28 7.79 -21.32 -25.89
C GLY A 28 8.37 -20.93 -24.53
N THR A 29 9.68 -21.10 -24.31
CA THR A 29 10.34 -20.70 -23.05
C THR A 29 10.41 -19.17 -22.90
N MET A 30 10.68 -18.43 -23.98
CA MET A 30 10.63 -16.97 -23.97
C MET A 30 9.21 -16.44 -23.70
N MET A 31 8.19 -17.10 -24.24
CA MET A 31 6.80 -16.75 -24.00
C MET A 31 6.35 -17.05 -22.56
N PHE A 32 6.80 -18.18 -21.98
CA PHE A 32 6.50 -18.53 -20.59
C PHE A 32 7.15 -17.58 -19.58
N THR A 33 8.42 -17.22 -19.80
CA THR A 33 9.17 -16.30 -18.91
C THR A 33 8.58 -14.89 -18.88
N THR A 34 8.09 -14.39 -20.01
CA THR A 34 7.50 -13.05 -20.13
C THR A 34 6.04 -12.99 -19.65
N LEU A 35 5.20 -13.95 -20.03
CA LEU A 35 3.78 -13.94 -19.69
C LEU A 35 3.46 -14.55 -18.31
N GLY A 36 4.26 -15.52 -17.85
CA GLY A 36 4.03 -16.19 -16.57
C GLY A 36 4.18 -15.25 -15.36
N SER A 37 5.12 -14.31 -15.42
CA SER A 37 5.34 -13.33 -14.35
C SER A 37 4.26 -12.24 -14.30
N SER A 38 3.72 -11.84 -15.45
CA SER A 38 2.70 -10.79 -15.55
C SER A 38 1.32 -11.27 -15.07
N LEU A 39 0.95 -12.52 -15.36
CA LEU A 39 -0.32 -13.09 -14.91
C LEU A 39 -0.32 -13.44 -13.42
N THR A 40 0.82 -13.88 -12.88
CA THR A 40 0.93 -14.28 -11.46
C THR A 40 0.98 -13.08 -10.51
N LYS A 41 1.56 -11.95 -10.93
CA LYS A 41 1.72 -10.75 -10.08
C LYS A 41 0.55 -9.77 -10.14
N SER A 42 -0.51 -10.07 -10.88
CA SER A 42 -1.67 -9.17 -11.04
C SER A 42 -2.50 -9.01 -9.76
N SER A 43 -2.37 -9.93 -8.79
CA SER A 43 -3.06 -9.83 -7.50
C SER A 43 -2.38 -8.89 -6.50
N ASP A 44 -1.05 -8.71 -6.59
CA ASP A 44 -0.28 -7.86 -5.67
C ASP A 44 -0.75 -6.39 -5.66
N PRO A 45 -0.97 -5.71 -6.82
CA PRO A 45 -1.49 -4.35 -6.80
C PRO A 45 -2.92 -4.26 -6.25
N PHE A 46 -3.72 -5.30 -6.42
CA PHE A 46 -5.09 -5.33 -5.89
C PHE A 46 -5.10 -5.41 -4.36
N PHE A 47 -4.30 -6.30 -3.76
CA PHE A 47 -4.17 -6.37 -2.30
C PHE A 47 -3.57 -5.10 -1.71
N ARG A 48 -2.54 -4.54 -2.37
CA ARG A 48 -1.94 -3.28 -1.94
C ARG A 48 -2.94 -2.12 -1.96
N MET A 49 -3.75 -2.02 -3.01
CA MET A 49 -4.79 -1.00 -3.12
C MET A 49 -5.80 -1.11 -1.97
N GLN A 50 -6.25 -2.32 -1.64
CA GLN A 50 -7.18 -2.53 -0.53
C GLN A 50 -6.57 -2.05 0.81
N THR A 51 -5.31 -2.39 1.08
CA THR A 51 -4.62 -1.93 2.30
C THR A 51 -4.45 -0.41 2.32
N SER A 52 -4.20 0.22 1.18
CA SER A 52 -4.07 1.67 1.06
C SER A 52 -5.40 2.39 1.31
N LEU A 53 -6.49 1.91 0.72
CA LEU A 53 -7.84 2.42 0.95
C LEU A 53 -8.30 2.20 2.40
N GLY A 54 -7.91 1.06 3.00
CA GLY A 54 -8.13 0.81 4.43
C GLY A 54 -7.49 1.90 5.29
N LEU A 55 -6.24 2.27 5.00
CA LEU A 55 -5.54 3.33 5.72
C LEU A 55 -6.20 4.70 5.54
N GLN A 56 -6.65 5.03 4.33
CA GLN A 56 -7.40 6.27 4.06
C GLN A 56 -8.69 6.33 4.88
N ARG A 57 -9.46 5.23 4.91
CA ARG A 57 -10.68 5.12 5.72
C ARG A 57 -10.42 5.33 7.21
N VAL A 58 -9.30 4.84 7.75
CA VAL A 58 -8.92 5.11 9.15
C VAL A 58 -8.77 6.62 9.39
N MET A 59 -8.07 7.31 8.50
CA MET A 59 -7.86 8.75 8.62
C MET A 59 -9.17 9.54 8.47
N GLU A 60 -10.05 9.14 7.54
CA GLU A 60 -11.40 9.71 7.40
C GLU A 60 -12.23 9.54 8.68
N ASN A 61 -12.12 8.38 9.33
CA ASN A 61 -12.79 8.15 10.61
C ASN A 61 -12.22 9.04 11.73
N PHE A 62 -10.91 9.35 11.74
CA PHE A 62 -10.33 10.32 12.67
C PHE A 62 -10.86 11.73 12.44
N VAL A 63 -10.90 12.19 11.18
CA VAL A 63 -11.47 13.50 10.82
C VAL A 63 -12.93 13.58 11.24
N THR A 64 -13.72 12.56 10.90
CA THR A 64 -15.13 12.47 11.30
C THR A 64 -15.28 12.51 12.82
N ALA A 65 -14.41 11.82 13.55
CA ALA A 65 -14.47 11.83 15.01
C ALA A 65 -14.09 13.19 15.60
N ASN A 66 -13.08 13.86 15.05
CA ASN A 66 -12.71 15.21 15.45
C ASN A 66 -13.87 16.18 15.30
N GLU A 67 -14.55 16.15 14.15
CA GLU A 67 -15.66 17.06 13.84
C GLU A 67 -16.93 16.73 14.63
N LYS A 68 -17.27 15.44 14.77
CA LYS A 68 -18.58 15.01 15.30
C LYS A 68 -18.58 14.72 16.80
N TYR A 69 -17.53 14.10 17.32
CA TYR A 69 -17.52 13.58 18.70
C TYR A 69 -16.65 14.44 19.62
N TYR A 70 -15.55 14.99 19.11
CA TYR A 70 -14.62 15.80 19.88
C TYR A 70 -14.81 17.30 19.67
N ALA A 71 -15.48 17.73 18.60
CA ALA A 71 -15.74 19.13 18.27
C ALA A 71 -14.48 20.04 18.38
N GLY A 72 -13.31 19.52 17.98
CA GLY A 72 -12.03 20.20 18.11
C GLY A 72 -11.25 19.93 19.40
N ASP A 73 -11.73 19.09 20.32
CA ASP A 73 -10.98 18.60 21.48
C ASP A 73 -9.84 17.64 21.04
N LEU A 74 -8.73 18.24 20.62
CA LEU A 74 -7.56 17.53 20.14
C LEU A 74 -6.90 16.62 21.20
N PRO A 75 -6.84 16.97 22.51
CA PRO A 75 -6.39 16.06 23.55
C PRO A 75 -7.22 14.77 23.65
N GLY A 76 -8.54 14.89 23.57
CA GLY A 76 -9.45 13.74 23.53
C GLY A 76 -9.22 12.86 22.30
N LEU A 77 -9.11 13.48 21.12
CA LEU A 77 -8.80 12.77 19.88
C LEU A 77 -7.45 12.04 19.94
N ARG A 78 -6.41 12.71 20.44
CA ARG A 78 -5.07 12.13 20.60
C ARG A 78 -5.11 10.87 21.47
N ALA A 79 -5.87 10.87 22.56
CA ALA A 79 -6.05 9.72 23.43
C ALA A 79 -6.82 8.58 22.75
N ALA A 80 -7.87 8.90 21.99
CA ALA A 80 -8.63 7.92 21.22
C ALA A 80 -7.78 7.23 20.15
N ILE A 81 -6.95 8.01 19.44
CA ILE A 81 -6.01 7.48 18.44
C ILE A 81 -4.93 6.62 19.10
N ALA A 82 -4.40 7.04 20.25
CA ALA A 82 -3.39 6.28 20.99
C ALA A 82 -3.93 4.97 21.58
N GLY A 83 -5.24 4.86 21.79
CA GLY A 83 -5.90 3.69 22.37
C GLY A 83 -5.56 3.42 23.84
N VAL A 84 -4.89 4.37 24.51
CA VAL A 84 -4.41 4.27 25.89
C VAL A 84 -4.59 5.60 26.62
N SER A 85 -4.86 5.54 27.92
CA SER A 85 -4.92 6.71 28.80
C SER A 85 -4.30 6.37 30.16
N PRO A 86 -3.32 7.15 30.67
CA PRO A 86 -2.75 8.36 30.07
C PRO A 86 -1.92 8.08 28.81
N VAL A 87 -1.91 9.02 27.87
CA VAL A 87 -1.15 8.91 26.62
C VAL A 87 0.34 9.14 26.91
N PRO A 88 1.24 8.22 26.50
CA PRO A 88 2.67 8.44 26.58
C PRO A 88 3.11 9.73 25.88
N VAL A 89 4.24 10.33 26.27
CA VAL A 89 4.74 11.58 25.66
C VAL A 89 4.95 11.40 24.15
N ASN A 90 5.43 10.23 23.73
CA ASN A 90 5.58 9.82 22.34
C ASN A 90 4.26 9.40 21.66
N GLY A 91 3.07 9.68 22.23
CA GLY A 91 1.80 9.45 21.53
C GLY A 91 1.43 7.98 21.26
N ASN A 92 2.10 7.03 21.92
CA ASN A 92 2.04 5.59 21.64
C ASN A 92 2.61 5.20 20.26
N GLU A 93 3.61 5.92 19.78
CA GLU A 93 4.35 5.62 18.55
C GLU A 93 4.92 4.19 18.53
N GLY A 94 4.80 3.52 17.39
CA GLY A 94 5.19 2.13 17.18
C GLY A 94 4.11 1.10 17.52
N ALA A 95 3.07 1.49 18.27
CA ALA A 95 1.97 0.59 18.60
C ALA A 95 1.08 0.32 17.38
N THR A 96 0.68 -0.93 17.21
CA THR A 96 -0.33 -1.35 16.23
C THR A 96 -1.65 -1.57 16.95
N LEU A 97 -2.67 -0.85 16.51
CA LEU A 97 -3.99 -0.84 17.11
C LEU A 97 -5.01 -1.43 16.16
N THR A 98 -6.04 -2.06 16.71
CA THR A 98 -7.24 -2.49 15.98
C THR A 98 -8.43 -2.10 16.84
N ASN A 99 -9.14 -1.06 16.40
CA ASN A 99 -10.25 -0.47 17.14
C ASN A 99 -11.38 -0.06 16.17
N SER A 100 -12.32 0.77 16.66
CA SER A 100 -13.44 1.29 15.87
C SER A 100 -13.02 2.14 14.66
N PHE A 101 -11.81 2.71 14.65
CA PHE A 101 -11.29 3.47 13.52
C PHE A 101 -10.73 2.55 12.43
N GLY A 102 -10.26 1.37 12.79
CA GLY A 102 -9.68 0.35 11.92
C GLY A 102 -8.37 -0.21 12.48
N THR A 103 -7.58 -0.84 11.60
CA THR A 103 -6.24 -1.35 11.94
C THR A 103 -5.17 -0.43 11.39
N TYR A 104 -4.29 0.07 12.26
CA TYR A 104 -3.21 0.98 11.90
C TYR A 104 -2.05 0.92 12.90
N THR A 105 -0.86 1.34 12.47
CA THR A 105 0.30 1.53 13.35
C THR A 105 0.59 3.03 13.48
N ILE A 106 0.79 3.51 14.70
CA ILE A 106 1.10 4.92 14.95
C ILE A 106 2.58 5.18 14.64
N VAL A 107 2.84 6.17 13.79
CA VAL A 107 4.20 6.67 13.49
C VAL A 107 4.46 7.98 14.19
N GLU A 108 3.45 8.83 14.31
CA GLU A 108 3.53 10.11 15.01
C GLU A 108 2.15 10.47 15.57
N ASN A 109 2.07 10.91 16.82
CA ASN A 109 0.82 11.36 17.43
C ASN A 109 1.09 12.40 18.52
N ARG A 110 1.49 13.60 18.08
CA ARG A 110 2.03 14.65 18.94
C ARG A 110 1.48 16.03 18.60
N PHE A 111 1.40 16.88 19.62
CA PHE A 111 1.11 18.29 19.43
C PHE A 111 2.34 19.01 18.88
N ILE A 112 2.11 19.89 17.91
CA ILE A 112 3.15 20.67 17.26
C ILE A 112 2.89 22.16 17.41
N LYS A 113 3.95 22.95 17.30
CA LYS A 113 3.92 24.40 17.21
C LYS A 113 4.90 24.88 16.14
N PHE A 114 4.69 26.10 15.65
CA PHE A 114 5.64 26.73 14.73
C PHE A 114 6.33 27.89 15.43
N VAL A 115 7.64 27.78 15.62
CA VAL A 115 8.49 28.82 16.19
C VAL A 115 9.47 29.27 15.10
N SER A 116 9.50 30.56 14.77
CA SER A 116 10.36 31.09 13.71
C SER A 116 10.22 30.35 12.36
N ASN A 117 8.99 29.98 12.00
CA ASN A 117 8.65 29.19 10.80
C ASN A 117 9.20 27.76 10.78
N MET A 118 9.63 27.20 11.93
CA MET A 118 10.06 25.80 12.06
C MET A 118 9.07 25.01 12.93
N GLU A 119 8.77 23.79 12.53
CA GLU A 119 7.96 22.85 13.32
C GLU A 119 8.75 22.38 14.55
N GLU A 120 8.15 22.52 15.72
CA GLU A 120 8.66 22.00 16.98
C GLU A 120 7.56 21.23 17.71
N THR A 121 7.95 20.31 18.60
CA THR A 121 6.99 19.64 19.49
C THR A 121 6.47 20.63 20.51
N ALA A 122 5.15 20.72 20.67
CA ALA A 122 4.54 21.53 21.70
C ALA A 122 4.76 20.88 23.08
N GLY A 123 5.27 21.66 24.03
CA GLY A 123 5.41 21.26 25.42
C GLY A 123 4.06 21.23 26.15
N ALA A 124 4.05 20.70 27.38
CA ALA A 124 2.83 20.60 28.18
C ALA A 124 2.18 21.95 28.52
N SER A 125 2.97 23.03 28.52
CA SER A 125 2.51 24.40 28.79
C SER A 125 2.18 25.20 27.53
N ASP A 126 2.47 24.65 26.34
CA ASP A 126 2.20 25.30 25.06
C ASP A 126 0.73 25.04 24.63
N PRO A 127 0.15 25.89 23.78
CA PRO A 127 -1.19 25.68 23.24
C PRO A 127 -1.28 24.35 22.45
N GLN A 128 -2.25 23.51 22.79
CA GLN A 128 -2.49 22.21 22.16
C GLN A 128 -3.44 22.33 20.96
N ASN A 129 -3.18 23.29 20.08
CA ASN A 129 -4.11 23.68 19.00
C ASN A 129 -3.82 22.97 17.68
N LEU A 130 -2.66 22.32 17.55
CA LEU A 130 -2.26 21.59 16.35
C LEU A 130 -1.80 20.18 16.74
N LEU A 131 -2.56 19.17 16.31
CA LEU A 131 -2.23 17.76 16.52
C LEU A 131 -1.80 17.16 15.19
N LYS A 132 -0.54 16.73 15.12
CA LYS A 132 0.00 16.00 13.97
C LYS A 132 -0.11 14.51 14.22
N VAL A 133 -0.78 13.83 13.29
CA VAL A 133 -0.98 12.39 13.32
C VAL A 133 -0.42 11.78 12.05
N THR A 134 0.51 10.85 12.21
CA THR A 134 1.01 10.00 11.13
C THR A 134 0.76 8.55 11.50
N ILE A 135 0.09 7.83 10.60
CA ILE A 135 -0.17 6.39 10.73
C ILE A 135 0.41 5.64 9.54
N LYS A 136 0.66 4.34 9.71
CA LYS A 136 1.07 3.45 8.64
C LYS A 136 0.27 2.15 8.61
N ASN A 137 0.23 1.52 7.45
CA ASN A 137 -0.31 0.18 7.25
C ASN A 137 0.79 -0.91 7.23
N SER A 138 0.38 -2.16 7.02
CA SER A 138 1.29 -3.32 6.93
C SER A 138 2.22 -3.30 5.71
N ASN A 139 1.91 -2.49 4.69
CA ASN A 139 2.73 -2.29 3.50
C ASN A 139 3.72 -1.12 3.66
N ASN A 140 3.86 -0.59 4.89
CA ASN A 140 4.66 0.58 5.23
C ASN A 140 4.24 1.89 4.53
N GLU A 141 3.02 1.95 4.01
CA GLU A 141 2.47 3.20 3.46
C GLU A 141 2.06 4.10 4.62
N THR A 142 2.45 5.37 4.57
CA THR A 142 2.18 6.36 5.63
C THR A 142 1.14 7.38 5.18
N LEU A 143 0.34 7.84 6.12
CA LEU A 143 -0.60 8.94 5.92
C LEU A 143 -0.49 9.91 7.09
N THR A 144 -0.26 11.19 6.78
CA THR A 144 -0.11 12.27 7.75
C THR A 144 -1.26 13.26 7.60
N TYR A 145 -1.81 13.68 8.73
CA TYR A 145 -2.81 14.75 8.80
C TYR A 145 -2.53 15.65 10.00
N ILE A 146 -2.83 16.94 9.84
CA ILE A 146 -2.73 17.93 10.92
C ILE A 146 -4.15 18.38 11.27
N PHE A 147 -4.55 18.13 12.50
CA PHE A 147 -5.81 18.59 13.05
C PHE A 147 -5.59 19.94 13.74
N ALA A 148 -6.42 20.92 13.40
CA ALA A 148 -6.46 22.21 14.08
C ALA A 148 -7.72 22.30 14.96
N GLY A 149 -7.56 22.85 16.17
CA GLY A 149 -8.63 23.10 17.13
C GLY A 149 -8.89 24.58 17.32
#